data_AF-A0A819K387-F1
#
_entry.id   AF-A0A819K387-F1
#
_cell.length_a   1.000
_cell.length_b   1.000
_cell.length_c   1.000
_cell.angle_alpha   90.00
_cell.angle_beta   90.00
_cell.angle_gamma   90.00
#
_symmetry.space_group_name_H-M   'P 1'
#
loop_
_entity.id
_entity.type
_entity.pdbx_description
1 polymer ?
#
loop_
_entity_poly.entity_id
_entity_poly.type
_entity_poly.pdbx_seq_one_letter_code
_entity_poly.pdbx_strand_id
1 'polypeptide(L)'
;MCFEKDHPYKSLQTSIKHNNQEHIYFDVSQLNPQLFSQLPYCLRILLESTVRHSNNISIENKHVQQILNWQQNVMPSSELPFLPGQVIMHDFS
;
A
#
# COMPACT_ATOMS: atom_id res chain seq x y z
N MET A 1 16.61 -0.43 0.41
CA MET A 1 15.70 0.41 1.22
C MET A 1 15.65 -0.19 2.61
N CYS A 2 16.05 0.56 3.63
CA CYS A 2 15.94 0.13 5.02
C CYS A 2 14.55 0.52 5.51
N PHE A 3 13.67 -0.44 5.76
CA PHE A 3 12.40 -0.17 6.43
C PHE A 3 12.68 0.28 7.86
N GLU A 4 12.02 1.35 8.31
CA GLU A 4 12.14 1.80 9.70
C GLU A 4 11.77 0.68 10.68
N LYS A 5 12.47 0.64 11.81
CA LYS A 5 12.34 -0.45 12.79
C LYS A 5 10.92 -0.59 13.37
N ASP A 6 10.12 0.46 13.27
CA ASP A 6 8.81 0.65 13.92
C ASP A 6 7.67 0.85 12.90
N HIS A 7 7.64 0.03 11.84
CA HIS A 7 6.59 0.08 10.82
C HIS A 7 5.33 -0.69 11.27
N PRO A 8 4.11 -0.11 11.18
CA PRO A 8 2.88 -0.72 11.67
C PRO A 8 2.55 -2.07 11.01
N TYR A 9 2.92 -2.25 9.75
CA TYR A 9 2.69 -3.47 8.98
C TYR A 9 3.91 -4.36 8.82
N LYS A 10 4.86 -4.31 9.77
CA LYS A 10 6.08 -5.12 9.73
C LYS A 10 5.81 -6.63 9.64
N SER A 11 4.70 -7.10 10.20
CA SER A 11 4.27 -8.51 10.12
C SER A 11 4.01 -9.01 8.70
N LEU A 12 3.73 -8.11 7.75
CA LEU A 12 3.48 -8.46 6.35
C LEU A 12 4.77 -8.53 5.51
N GLN A 13 5.92 -8.19 6.09
CA GLN A 13 7.19 -8.23 5.37
C GLN A 13 7.57 -9.67 5.05
N THR A 14 7.70 -9.96 3.77
CA THR A 14 8.10 -11.26 3.24
C THR A 14 9.31 -11.06 2.34
N SER A 15 10.16 -12.09 2.23
CA SER A 15 11.27 -12.08 1.29
C SER A 15 11.02 -12.99 0.09
N ILE A 16 11.48 -12.55 -1.07
CA ILE A 16 11.50 -13.33 -2.30
C ILE A 16 12.94 -13.41 -2.81
N LYS A 17 13.37 -14.62 -3.15
CA LYS A 17 14.69 -14.86 -3.73
C LYS A 17 14.59 -14.86 -5.25
N HIS A 18 15.39 -14.01 -5.89
CA HIS A 18 15.50 -13.94 -7.34
C HIS A 18 16.96 -13.67 -7.71
N ASN A 19 17.54 -14.43 -8.64
CA ASN A 19 18.92 -14.28 -9.10
C ASN A 19 19.97 -14.17 -7.97
N ASN A 20 19.91 -15.06 -6.96
CA ASN A 20 20.78 -15.04 -5.78
C ASN A 20 20.68 -13.78 -4.90
N GLN A 21 19.72 -12.89 -5.17
CA GLN A 21 19.43 -11.71 -4.38
C GLN A 21 18.12 -11.90 -3.61
N GLU A 22 18.12 -11.48 -2.35
CA GLU A 22 16.92 -11.47 -1.52
C GLU A 22 16.30 -10.08 -1.55
N HIS A 23 15.04 -10.03 -1.96
CA HIS A 23 14.24 -8.81 -2.01
C HIS A 23 13.14 -8.88 -0.98
N ILE A 24 12.91 -7.79 -0.26
CA ILE A 24 11.86 -7.70 0.75
C ILE A 24 10.69 -6.93 0.16
N TYR A 25 9.48 -7.42 0.37
CA TYR A 25 8.24 -6.78 -0.03
C TYR A 25 7.18 -6.93 1.07
N PHE A 26 6.11 -6.13 0.99
CA PHE A 26 4.95 -6.29 1.86
C PHE A 26 3.90 -7.14 1.17
N ASP A 27 3.56 -8.28 1.76
CA ASP A 27 2.47 -9.11 1.27
C ASP A 27 1.12 -8.59 1.78
N VAL A 28 0.56 -7.62 1.04
CA VAL A 28 -0.73 -6.99 1.37
C VAL A 28 -1.92 -7.93 1.26
N SER A 29 -1.77 -9.10 0.62
CA SER A 29 -2.85 -10.08 0.51
C SER A 29 -3.20 -10.71 1.86
N GLN A 30 -2.23 -10.76 2.78
CA GLN A 30 -2.40 -11.32 4.12
C GLN A 30 -3.25 -10.43 5.04
N LEU A 31 -3.51 -9.16 4.69
CA LEU A 31 -4.36 -8.27 5.49
C LEU A 31 -5.81 -8.75 5.55
N ASN A 32 -6.39 -9.03 4.39
CA ASN A 32 -7.73 -9.57 4.26
C ASN A 32 -7.87 -10.25 2.89
N PRO A 33 -7.63 -11.57 2.80
CA PRO A 33 -7.63 -12.28 1.52
C PRO A 33 -8.96 -12.18 0.76
N GLN A 34 -10.09 -12.14 1.49
CA GLN A 34 -11.42 -12.07 0.91
C GLN A 34 -11.67 -10.72 0.24
N LEU A 35 -11.49 -9.61 0.98
CA LEU A 35 -11.68 -8.26 0.44
C LEU A 35 -10.63 -7.94 -0.62
N PHE A 36 -9.37 -8.35 -0.42
CA PHE A 36 -8.29 -8.14 -1.38
C PHE A 36 -8.60 -8.76 -2.75
N SER A 37 -9.19 -9.96 -2.77
CA SER A 37 -9.57 -10.64 -4.02
C SER A 37 -10.62 -9.85 -4.83
N GLN A 38 -11.46 -9.07 -4.16
CA GLN A 38 -12.54 -8.27 -4.76
C GLN A 38 -12.07 -6.88 -5.22
N LEU A 39 -10.89 -6.43 -4.78
CA LEU A 39 -10.37 -5.11 -5.17
C LEU A 39 -9.97 -5.09 -6.65
N PRO A 40 -10.40 -4.06 -7.42
CA PRO A 40 -9.83 -3.73 -8.72
C PRO A 40 -8.31 -3.54 -8.64
N TYR A 41 -7.61 -3.86 -9.74
CA TYR A 41 -6.15 -3.83 -9.77
C TYR A 41 -5.55 -2.48 -9.36
N CYS A 42 -6.15 -1.37 -9.80
CA CYS A 42 -5.71 -0.02 -9.43
C CYS A 42 -5.75 0.22 -7.91
N LEU A 43 -6.76 -0.29 -7.20
CA LEU A 43 -6.85 -0.17 -5.74
C LEU A 43 -5.86 -1.07 -5.01
N ARG A 44 -5.45 -2.20 -5.60
CA ARG A 44 -4.37 -3.03 -5.04
C ARG A 44 -3.03 -2.30 -5.05
N ILE A 45 -2.75 -1.53 -6.10
CA ILE A 45 -1.55 -0.67 -6.18
C ILE A 45 -1.63 0.43 -5.11
N LEU A 46 -2.78 1.09 -4.98
CA LEU A 46 -2.99 2.10 -3.95
C LEU A 46 -2.82 1.51 -2.53
N LEU A 47 -3.37 0.33 -2.29
CA LEU A 47 -3.24 -0.40 -1.03
C LEU A 47 -1.77 -0.71 -0.71
N GLU A 48 -1.01 -1.23 -1.68
CA GLU A 48 0.43 -1.48 -1.53
C GLU A 48 1.18 -0.21 -1.13
N SER A 49 0.94 0.87 -1.88
CA SER A 49 1.60 2.16 -1.62
C SER A 49 1.26 2.69 -0.23
N THR A 50 0.01 2.52 0.21
CA THR A 50 -0.46 2.97 1.52
C THR A 50 0.18 2.14 2.62
N VAL A 51 0.22 0.82 2.48
CA VAL A 51 0.83 -0.09 3.44
C VAL A 51 2.34 0.16 3.55
N ARG A 52 3.04 0.26 2.42
CA ARG A 52 4.51 0.43 2.39
C ARG A 52 5.01 1.74 2.99
N HIS A 53 4.19 2.79 2.98
CA HIS A 53 4.55 4.10 3.54
C HIS A 53 3.76 4.44 4.81
N SER A 54 3.12 3.46 5.43
CA SER A 54 2.36 3.70 6.65
C SER A 54 3.31 4.07 7.79
N ASN A 55 3.11 5.26 8.34
CA ASN A 55 3.95 5.83 9.39
C ASN A 55 3.13 6.25 10.62
N ASN A 56 1.85 5.85 10.69
CA ASN A 56 0.90 6.24 11.75
C ASN A 56 0.70 7.76 11.95
N ILE A 57 1.21 8.62 11.05
CA ILE A 57 1.12 10.08 11.14
C ILE A 57 0.37 10.64 9.93
N SER A 58 0.94 10.49 8.73
CA SER A 58 0.32 10.93 7.49
C SER A 58 -0.47 9.80 6.81
N ILE A 59 0.03 8.57 6.93
CA ILE A 59 -0.65 7.37 6.42
C ILE A 59 -1.01 6.48 7.60
N GLU A 60 -2.22 6.73 8.11
CA GLU A 60 -2.84 6.00 9.20
C GLU A 60 -3.49 4.68 8.74
N ASN A 61 -3.66 3.73 9.68
CA ASN A 61 -4.37 2.47 9.46
C ASN A 61 -5.80 2.65 8.91
N LYS A 62 -6.45 3.78 9.21
CA LYS A 62 -7.80 4.08 8.69
C LYS A 62 -7.85 4.09 7.16
N HIS A 63 -6.80 4.60 6.51
CA HIS A 63 -6.74 4.70 5.05
C HIS A 63 -6.67 3.29 4.42
N VAL A 64 -5.92 2.38 5.04
CA VAL A 64 -5.84 0.98 4.61
C VAL A 64 -7.21 0.29 4.73
N GLN A 65 -7.92 0.52 5.84
CA GLN A 65 -9.28 -0.03 6.03
C GLN A 65 -10.30 0.57 5.05
N GLN A 66 -10.18 1.86 4.72
CA GLN A 66 -11.04 2.51 3.73
C GLN A 66 -10.85 1.91 2.33
N ILE A 67 -9.60 1.65 1.92
CA ILE A 67 -9.30 1.01 0.64
C ILE A 67 -9.82 -0.43 0.60
N LEU A 68 -9.63 -1.21 1.68
CA LEU A 68 -10.15 -2.58 1.77
C LEU A 68 -11.68 -2.64 1.70
N ASN A 69 -12.37 -1.69 2.33
CA ASN A 69 -13.83 -1.59 2.33
C ASN A 69 -14.38 -0.69 1.22
N TRP A 70 -13.64 -0.51 0.12
CA TRP A 70 -14.00 0.36 -1.00
C TRP A 70 -15.44 0.15 -1.51
N GLN A 71 -15.91 -1.10 -1.59
CA GLN A 71 -17.26 -1.41 -2.10
C GLN A 71 -18.40 -0.93 -1.19
N GLN A 72 -18.16 -0.78 0.12
CA GLN A 72 -19.16 -0.32 1.08
C GLN A 72 -19.14 1.21 1.26
N ASN A 73 -18.03 1.86 0.88
CA ASN A 73 -17.81 3.30 0.99
C ASN A 73 -18.13 4.04 -0.32
N VAL A 74 -19.27 3.74 -0.96
CA VAL A 74 -19.67 4.32 -2.26
C VAL A 74 -19.98 5.83 -2.18
N MET A 75 -20.14 6.40 -0.97
CA MET A 75 -20.22 7.85 -0.76
C MET A 75 -18.80 8.45 -0.70
N PRO A 76 -18.34 9.21 -1.72
CA PRO A 76 -16.95 9.56 -1.89
C PRO A 76 -16.70 10.93 -1.24
N SER A 77 -16.45 10.94 0.06
CA SER A 77 -15.93 12.14 0.74
C SER A 77 -14.65 11.88 1.52
N SER A 78 -14.12 10.65 1.48
CA SER A 78 -12.86 10.32 2.12
C SER A 78 -11.68 10.56 1.18
N GLU A 79 -10.82 11.50 1.53
CA GLU A 79 -9.53 11.68 0.88
C GLU A 79 -8.60 10.50 1.23
N LEU A 80 -7.89 9.99 0.22
CA LEU A 80 -6.91 8.91 0.39
C LEU A 80 -5.52 9.43 0.02
N PRO A 81 -4.49 9.16 0.85
CA PRO A 81 -3.13 9.53 0.52
C PRO A 81 -2.61 8.65 -0.63
N PHE A 82 -1.93 9.26 -1.60
CA PHE A 82 -1.22 8.54 -2.66
C PHE A 82 0.21 9.06 -2.79
N LEU A 83 1.18 8.15 -2.68
CA LEU A 83 2.60 8.44 -2.80
C LEU A 83 3.15 7.75 -4.06
N PRO A 84 3.36 8.48 -5.16
CA PRO A 84 3.88 7.88 -6.39
C PRO A 84 5.32 7.40 -6.19
N GLY A 85 5.67 6.29 -6.86
CA GLY A 85 7.03 5.73 -6.79
C GLY A 85 8.08 6.57 -7.53
N GLN A 86 7.67 7.33 -8.55
CA GLN A 86 8.53 8.21 -9.33
C GLN A 86 7.71 9.36 -9.91
N VAL A 87 8.35 10.52 -10.06
CA VAL A 87 7.82 11.67 -10.81
C VAL A 87 8.66 11.82 -12.07
N ILE A 88 8.00 11.91 -13.22
CA ILE A 88 8.63 12.25 -14.50
C ILE A 88 8.27 13.70 -14.79
N MET A 89 9.27 14.58 -14.90
CA MET A 89 9.05 15.98 -15.27
C MET A 89 9.13 16.12 -16.78
N HIS A 90 8.11 16.75 -17.36
CA HIS A 90 8.06 17.08 -18.78
C HIS A 90 8.35 18.57 -18.95
N ASP A 91 9.33 18.91 -19.79
CA ASP A 91 9.80 20.28 -20.05
C ASP A 91 8.91 21.01 -21.08
N PHE A 92 7.63 21.29 -20.79
CA PHE A 92 6.88 22.32 -21.55
C PHE A 92 5.78 22.92 -20.66
N SER A 93 5.95 24.19 -20.28
CA SER A 93 4.94 25.07 -19.67
C SER A 93 5.01 26.43 -20.34
#